data_AF-A0A9W5URS7-F1
#
_entry.id   AF-A0A9W5URS7-F1
#
_cell.length_a   1.000
_cell.length_b   1.000
_cell.length_c   1.000
_cell.angle_alpha   90.00
_cell.angle_beta   90.00
_cell.angle_gamma   90.00
#
_symmetry.space_group_name_H-M   'P 1'
#
loop_
_entity.id
_entity.type
_entity.pdbx_description
1 polymer ?
#
loop_
_entity_poly.entity_id
_entity_poly.type
_entity_poly.pdbx_seq_one_letter_code
_entity_poly.pdbx_strand_id
1 'polypeptide(L)'
;MLVNLPDRGRPAGLTGPGSDHSADRRQTSRAMLTDRPQQSPAFTWESAGPPATDTVSRMTIVDGAALSELGTLDAVDIRTVWKHEAHTFPPWLLANADVLGGVLGMQLSLSAAEHPVGGFSLDLMGVDEATNETVIIENQLERTDHSHLGQLLTYAGGTDPVNVVWIATNFREEHRAALDWLNNRTDENTRFFGIEISAVRIGDSPPAPLMRLVVQPNDWGKRVKSLAQADATMSSRSLAYREFWSRFLNAVHGRGLQWTTSLKGLPQNWQSLPSGTSGLSFACTFGRSGLGSEIFFQDPDPAVNDQRFAAARSKLEPSYPTLSFEPLAGRKGCRIAEYRAGEITSTDDWDEYVEWFIAAQLRLRQAFSEAGGLSALISS
;
A
#
# COMPACT_ATOMS: atom_id res chain seq x y z
N MET A 1 32.22 51.55 -11.80
CA MET A 1 31.18 52.25 -12.59
C MET A 1 29.87 52.05 -11.85
N LEU A 2 29.47 53.06 -11.07
CA LEU A 2 28.21 53.18 -10.35
C LEU A 2 27.07 53.45 -11.34
N VAL A 3 25.83 53.08 -10.99
CA VAL A 3 24.64 53.96 -10.82
C VAL A 3 23.41 53.01 -10.70
N ASN A 4 22.81 52.80 -9.53
CA ASN A 4 21.80 53.59 -8.79
C ASN A 4 20.35 53.52 -9.34
N LEU A 5 19.45 53.04 -8.49
CA LEU A 5 17.99 53.10 -8.57
C LEU A 5 17.46 54.54 -8.50
N PRO A 6 16.17 54.76 -8.77
CA PRO A 6 15.37 55.32 -7.67
C PRO A 6 13.98 54.69 -7.46
N ASP A 7 13.63 54.67 -6.18
CA ASP A 7 12.33 54.49 -5.54
C ASP A 7 11.51 55.79 -5.55
N ARG A 8 10.19 55.73 -5.79
CA ARG A 8 9.07 56.61 -5.33
C ARG A 8 7.76 55.94 -5.80
N GLY A 9 6.64 55.82 -5.09
CA GLY A 9 6.16 56.28 -3.79
C GLY A 9 4.65 56.00 -3.73
N ARG A 10 4.09 55.70 -2.55
CA ARG A 10 2.63 55.68 -2.32
C ARG A 10 2.05 57.10 -2.29
N PRO A 11 0.73 57.25 -2.47
CA PRO A 11 -0.03 57.89 -1.40
C PRO A 11 -1.36 57.20 -1.06
N ALA A 12 -1.93 57.65 0.05
CA ALA A 12 -3.06 57.13 0.81
C ALA A 12 -4.43 57.72 0.40
N GLY A 13 -5.50 56.97 0.73
CA GLY A 13 -6.74 57.43 1.40
C GLY A 13 -7.71 58.40 0.71
N LEU A 14 -9.02 58.08 0.82
CA LEU A 14 -10.23 58.95 0.99
C LEU A 14 -11.48 58.09 0.65
N THR A 15 -12.25 57.57 1.64
CA THR A 15 -13.53 58.08 2.20
C THR A 15 -14.73 58.19 1.23
N GLY A 16 -15.87 57.57 1.62
CA GLY A 16 -17.19 57.38 0.94
C GLY A 16 -17.98 58.63 0.50
N PRO A 17 -19.33 58.66 0.40
CA PRO A 17 -20.42 57.80 0.95
C PRO A 17 -21.30 57.15 -0.18
N GLY A 18 -22.37 56.37 -0.05
CA GLY A 18 -23.45 56.22 0.94
C GLY A 18 -24.79 56.71 0.34
N SER A 19 -25.69 55.79 -0.04
CA SER A 19 -27.16 55.94 -0.20
C SER A 19 -27.71 54.55 -0.58
N ASP A 20 -28.39 53.77 0.27
CA ASP A 20 -29.65 53.96 0.98
C ASP A 20 -30.82 54.33 0.08
N HIS A 21 -31.63 53.33 -0.28
CA HIS A 21 -33.03 53.47 -0.74
C HIS A 21 -33.82 52.25 -0.25
N SER A 22 -34.33 52.35 0.97
CA SER A 22 -35.51 51.64 1.46
C SER A 22 -36.77 52.47 1.22
N ALA A 23 -37.77 51.89 0.57
CA ALA A 23 -39.20 52.28 0.62
C ALA A 23 -39.97 51.28 -0.27
N ASP A 24 -41.18 50.83 0.02
CA ASP A 24 -42.08 50.89 1.17
C ASP A 24 -43.24 49.91 0.83
N ARG A 25 -43.84 49.27 1.84
CA ARG A 25 -45.28 48.93 2.02
C ARG A 25 -46.15 48.51 0.81
N ARG A 26 -47.06 47.52 0.92
CA ARG A 26 -48.10 47.32 1.94
C ARG A 26 -48.96 46.08 1.57
N GLN A 27 -49.49 45.38 2.61
CA GLN A 27 -50.87 44.84 2.76
C GLN A 27 -51.43 43.89 1.67
N THR A 28 -52.14 42.78 1.88
CA THR A 28 -53.01 42.20 2.93
C THR A 28 -53.38 40.79 2.39
N SER A 29 -53.50 39.70 3.14
CA SER A 29 -54.74 39.34 3.84
C SER A 29 -54.60 37.96 4.49
N ARG A 30 -55.25 37.89 5.63
CA ARG A 30 -55.42 36.79 6.59
C ARG A 30 -56.50 35.83 6.12
N ALA A 31 -56.25 34.52 6.15
CA ALA A 31 -57.29 33.49 6.23
C ALA A 31 -56.77 32.35 7.10
N MET A 32 -57.30 32.31 8.33
CA MET A 32 -57.23 31.17 9.23
C MET A 32 -58.20 30.10 8.73
N LEU A 33 -57.74 28.87 8.56
CA LEU A 33 -58.60 27.71 8.68
C LEU A 33 -57.87 26.68 9.55
N THR A 34 -58.37 26.57 10.78
CA THR A 34 -58.08 25.54 11.75
C THR A 34 -58.56 24.20 11.20
N ASP A 35 -57.66 23.21 11.08
CA ASP A 35 -58.08 21.82 10.96
C ASP A 35 -57.51 21.00 12.12
N ARG A 36 -58.39 20.21 12.72
CA ARG A 36 -58.18 19.49 13.98
C ARG A 36 -57.31 18.25 13.74
N PRO A 37 -56.46 17.86 14.69
CA PRO A 37 -55.70 16.61 14.57
C PRO A 37 -56.61 15.41 14.82
N GLN A 38 -56.58 14.44 13.90
CA GLN A 38 -57.11 13.09 14.13
C GLN A 38 -56.29 12.42 15.24
N GLN A 39 -56.95 12.13 16.36
CA GLN A 39 -56.43 11.28 17.42
C GLN A 39 -56.39 9.83 16.92
N SER A 40 -55.19 9.27 16.78
CA SER A 40 -54.96 7.83 16.76
C SER A 40 -54.84 7.33 18.20
N PRO A 41 -55.38 6.15 18.56
CA PRO A 41 -55.39 5.70 19.95
C PRO A 41 -53.97 5.39 20.45
N ALA A 42 -53.69 5.82 21.68
CA ALA A 42 -52.47 5.56 22.41
C ALA A 42 -52.27 4.06 22.65
N PHE A 43 -51.14 3.53 22.21
CA PHE A 43 -50.69 2.17 22.55
C PHE A 43 -49.84 2.26 23.81
N THR A 44 -50.39 1.84 24.94
CA THR A 44 -49.67 1.67 26.20
C THR A 44 -48.76 0.44 26.11
N TRP A 45 -47.46 0.63 26.28
CA TRP A 45 -46.55 -0.47 26.58
C TRP A 45 -46.77 -0.89 28.03
N GLU A 46 -47.43 -2.03 28.25
CA GLU A 46 -47.36 -2.70 29.55
C GLU A 46 -46.21 -3.70 29.48
N SER A 47 -45.34 -3.65 30.49
CA SER A 47 -44.10 -4.41 30.56
C SER A 47 -44.37 -5.89 30.85
N ALA A 48 -44.38 -6.70 29.78
CA ALA A 48 -44.25 -8.15 29.90
C ALA A 48 -42.77 -8.53 29.74
N GLY A 49 -42.17 -9.07 30.81
CA GLY A 49 -40.85 -9.69 30.73
C GLY A 49 -40.84 -10.86 29.72
N PRO A 50 -39.67 -11.21 29.15
CA PRO A 50 -39.62 -12.25 28.13
C PRO A 50 -40.04 -13.60 28.74
N PRO A 51 -40.90 -14.39 28.06
CA PRO A 51 -41.08 -15.78 28.44
C PRO A 51 -39.78 -16.52 28.14
N ALA A 52 -39.37 -17.41 29.05
CA ALA A 52 -38.29 -18.34 28.81
C ALA A 52 -38.57 -19.12 27.52
N THR A 53 -37.78 -18.88 26.48
CA THR A 53 -37.88 -19.62 25.22
C THR A 53 -37.22 -20.97 25.40
N ASP A 54 -38.04 -21.99 25.67
CA ASP A 54 -37.71 -23.36 25.34
C ASP A 54 -37.38 -23.43 23.84
N THR A 55 -36.15 -23.82 23.52
CA THR A 55 -35.69 -23.99 22.15
C THR A 55 -36.37 -25.22 21.55
N VAL A 56 -37.53 -25.02 20.93
CA VAL A 56 -38.16 -26.07 20.12
C VAL A 56 -37.40 -26.15 18.80
N SER A 57 -36.50 -27.13 18.67
CA SER A 57 -35.90 -27.51 17.37
C SER A 57 -37.02 -27.84 16.38
N ARG A 58 -37.23 -26.95 15.41
CA ARG A 58 -38.11 -27.19 14.26
C ARG A 58 -37.32 -27.92 13.18
N MET A 59 -37.30 -29.25 13.26
CA MET A 59 -36.78 -30.08 12.17
C MET A 59 -37.72 -29.96 10.96
N THR A 60 -37.32 -29.15 9.97
CA THR A 60 -38.06 -28.99 8.72
C THR A 60 -37.56 -30.04 7.75
N ILE A 61 -38.37 -31.06 7.48
CA ILE A 61 -38.07 -32.11 6.50
C ILE A 61 -38.71 -31.73 5.16
N VAL A 62 -37.89 -31.64 4.11
CA VAL A 62 -38.34 -31.57 2.71
C VAL A 62 -37.68 -32.74 1.98
N ASP A 63 -38.48 -33.57 1.31
CA ASP A 63 -38.03 -34.72 0.49
C ASP A 63 -37.06 -35.71 1.19
N GLY A 64 -37.26 -35.95 2.49
CA GLY A 64 -36.54 -37.00 3.22
C GLY A 64 -35.09 -36.68 3.59
N ALA A 65 -34.59 -35.49 3.27
CA ALA A 65 -33.31 -34.99 3.75
C ALA A 65 -33.51 -34.05 4.95
N ALA A 66 -32.73 -34.25 6.02
CA ALA A 66 -32.66 -33.29 7.12
C ALA A 66 -31.99 -32.01 6.61
N LEU A 67 -32.70 -30.88 6.66
CA LEU A 67 -32.10 -29.58 6.36
C LEU A 67 -31.12 -29.20 7.48
N SER A 68 -29.96 -28.66 7.10
CA SER A 68 -29.00 -28.13 8.06
C SER A 68 -29.63 -27.03 8.90
N GLU A 69 -29.51 -27.12 10.23
CA GLU A 69 -29.89 -26.02 11.11
C GLU A 69 -28.94 -24.84 10.89
N LEU A 70 -29.49 -23.66 10.60
CA LEU A 70 -28.75 -22.42 10.44
C LEU A 70 -29.00 -21.53 11.66
N GLY A 71 -27.92 -21.00 12.23
CA GLY A 71 -28.01 -20.01 13.31
C GLY A 71 -28.54 -18.67 12.81
N THR A 72 -29.17 -17.91 13.72
CA THR A 72 -29.58 -16.51 13.45
C THR A 72 -28.45 -15.56 13.85
N LEU A 73 -28.23 -14.53 13.05
CA LEU A 73 -27.28 -13.46 13.35
C LEU A 73 -27.97 -12.40 14.19
N ASP A 74 -27.57 -12.29 15.45
CA ASP A 74 -28.13 -11.32 16.40
C ASP A 74 -27.24 -10.09 16.50
N ALA A 75 -27.85 -8.90 16.48
CA ALA A 75 -27.14 -7.64 16.72
C ALA A 75 -26.79 -7.49 18.20
N VAL A 76 -25.54 -7.11 18.47
CA VAL A 76 -25.04 -6.80 19.81
C VAL A 76 -24.78 -5.31 19.87
N ASP A 77 -25.19 -4.66 20.96
CA ASP A 77 -24.84 -3.26 21.18
C ASP A 77 -23.32 -3.12 21.26
N ILE A 78 -22.76 -2.35 20.33
CA ILE A 78 -21.33 -2.16 20.16
C ILE A 78 -20.66 -1.59 21.43
N ARG A 79 -21.41 -0.84 22.24
CA ARG A 79 -20.93 -0.28 23.52
C ARG A 79 -20.77 -1.33 24.60
N THR A 80 -21.44 -2.47 24.48
CA THR A 80 -21.25 -3.59 25.41
C THR A 80 -19.94 -4.34 25.13
N VAL A 81 -19.46 -4.28 23.88
CA VAL A 81 -18.19 -4.85 23.43
C VAL A 81 -17.03 -3.88 23.70
N TRP A 82 -17.17 -2.63 23.26
CA TRP A 82 -16.18 -1.56 23.47
C TRP A 82 -16.79 -0.44 24.32
N LYS A 83 -16.75 -0.63 25.65
CA LYS A 83 -17.38 0.27 26.64
C LYS A 83 -16.83 1.68 26.65
N HIS A 84 -15.52 1.81 26.43
CA HIS A 84 -14.84 3.10 26.39
C HIS A 84 -14.13 3.21 25.05
N GLU A 85 -14.76 3.90 24.12
CA GLU A 85 -14.30 4.03 22.74
C GLU A 85 -12.81 4.35 22.62
N ALA A 86 -12.36 5.47 23.19
CA ALA A 86 -10.97 5.89 23.17
C ALA A 86 -9.98 4.89 23.80
N HIS A 87 -10.43 4.00 24.68
CA HIS A 87 -9.57 3.12 25.49
C HIS A 87 -9.70 1.64 25.16
N THR A 88 -10.69 1.23 24.37
CA THR A 88 -10.95 -0.18 24.10
C THR A 88 -10.99 -0.50 22.62
N PHE A 89 -11.47 0.41 21.77
CA PHE A 89 -11.55 0.15 20.34
C PHE A 89 -10.22 0.36 19.61
N PRO A 90 -9.50 1.49 19.74
CA PRO A 90 -8.19 1.65 19.11
C PRO A 90 -7.17 0.58 19.51
N PRO A 91 -7.02 0.20 20.80
CA PRO A 91 -6.12 -0.91 21.18
C PRO A 91 -6.53 -2.26 20.57
N TRP A 92 -7.83 -2.51 20.44
CA TRP A 92 -8.32 -3.72 19.78
C TRP A 92 -7.99 -3.69 18.29
N LEU A 93 -8.24 -2.56 17.61
CA LEU A 93 -7.98 -2.44 16.17
C LEU A 93 -6.49 -2.54 15.83
N LEU A 94 -5.61 -2.00 16.68
CA LEU A 94 -4.16 -2.19 16.58
C LEU A 94 -3.75 -3.67 16.59
N ALA A 95 -4.34 -4.44 17.50
CA ALA A 95 -4.05 -5.86 17.64
C ALA A 95 -4.72 -6.74 16.56
N ASN A 96 -5.69 -6.19 15.83
CA ASN A 96 -6.52 -6.90 14.86
C ASN A 96 -6.64 -6.10 13.54
N ALA A 97 -5.52 -5.51 13.10
CA ALA A 97 -5.46 -4.68 11.90
C ALA A 97 -5.87 -5.44 10.63
N ASP A 98 -5.71 -6.77 10.64
CA ASP A 98 -6.12 -7.69 9.60
C ASP A 98 -7.64 -7.67 9.35
N VAL A 99 -8.46 -7.38 10.37
CA VAL A 99 -9.92 -7.29 10.21
C VAL A 99 -10.28 -6.11 9.30
N LEU A 100 -9.69 -4.94 9.52
CA LEU A 100 -9.88 -3.78 8.66
C LEU A 100 -9.17 -3.95 7.31
N GLY A 101 -7.95 -4.51 7.33
CA GLY A 101 -7.17 -4.80 6.12
C GLY A 101 -7.91 -5.71 5.16
N GLY A 102 -8.61 -6.73 5.65
CA GLY A 102 -9.44 -7.62 4.84
C GLY A 102 -10.64 -6.91 4.19
N VAL A 103 -11.24 -5.93 4.87
CA VAL A 103 -12.35 -5.14 4.33
C VAL A 103 -11.87 -4.15 3.27
N LEU A 104 -10.70 -3.55 3.48
CA LEU A 104 -10.10 -2.60 2.55
C LEU A 104 -9.35 -3.28 1.40
N GLY A 105 -8.91 -4.53 1.55
CA GLY A 105 -7.99 -5.19 0.62
C GLY A 105 -6.56 -4.65 0.72
N MET A 106 -6.12 -4.29 1.93
CA MET A 106 -4.80 -3.72 2.25
C MET A 106 -4.06 -4.59 3.27
N GLN A 107 -2.72 -4.59 3.26
CA GLN A 107 -1.90 -5.25 4.29
C GLN A 107 -1.55 -4.24 5.39
N LEU A 108 -2.47 -4.00 6.31
CA LEU A 108 -2.32 -2.92 7.28
C LEU A 108 -1.35 -3.25 8.40
N SER A 109 -0.38 -2.36 8.60
CA SER A 109 0.48 -2.29 9.78
C SER A 109 0.16 -1.01 10.53
N LEU A 110 -0.59 -1.13 11.62
CA LEU A 110 -1.05 0.00 12.42
C LEU A 110 -0.07 0.26 13.57
N SER A 111 0.26 1.52 13.78
CA SER A 111 1.05 2.00 14.92
C SER A 111 0.14 2.77 15.89
N ALA A 112 0.32 2.56 17.20
CA ALA A 112 -0.51 3.19 18.24
C ALA A 112 -0.31 4.72 18.21
N ALA A 113 -1.39 5.48 17.98
CA ALA A 113 -2.36 6.01 18.95
C ALA A 113 -1.85 7.27 19.65
N GLU A 114 -2.56 8.38 19.39
CA GLU A 114 -2.21 9.76 19.76
C GLU A 114 -1.07 10.42 18.96
N HIS A 115 -1.04 10.24 17.63
CA HIS A 115 -0.12 11.04 16.81
C HIS A 115 -0.53 12.53 16.93
N PRO A 116 0.31 13.41 17.50
CA PRO A 116 -0.06 14.79 17.67
C PRO A 116 -0.12 15.48 16.30
N VAL A 117 -1.25 16.09 16.00
CA VAL A 117 -1.44 16.97 14.85
C VAL A 117 -1.75 18.36 15.38
N GLY A 118 -0.69 19.12 15.68
CA GLY A 118 -0.82 20.38 16.41
C GLY A 118 -1.35 20.15 17.83
N GLY A 119 -2.54 20.67 18.13
CA GLY A 119 -3.21 20.52 19.43
C GLY A 119 -4.21 19.36 19.51
N PHE A 120 -4.31 18.54 18.47
CA PHE A 120 -5.26 17.42 18.36
C PHE A 120 -4.53 16.07 18.29
N SER A 121 -5.28 14.99 18.46
CA SER A 121 -4.77 13.64 18.59
C SER A 121 -5.47 12.73 17.59
N LEU A 122 -4.73 12.26 16.58
CA LEU A 122 -5.25 11.30 15.62
C LEU A 122 -5.35 9.92 16.29
N ASP A 123 -6.51 9.28 16.09
CA ASP A 123 -6.83 7.98 16.67
C ASP A 123 -5.80 6.90 16.32
N LEU A 124 -5.57 6.66 15.02
CA LEU A 124 -4.60 5.67 14.55
C LEU A 124 -3.93 6.11 13.26
N MET A 125 -2.66 5.73 13.10
CA MET A 125 -1.87 5.92 11.90
C MET A 125 -1.08 4.64 11.61
N GLY A 126 -0.85 4.37 10.33
CA GLY A 126 -0.10 3.19 9.90
C GLY A 126 0.27 3.26 8.43
N VAL A 127 0.59 2.10 7.89
CA VAL A 127 0.93 1.91 6.48
C VAL A 127 0.25 0.67 5.92
N ASP A 128 -0.03 0.67 4.62
CA ASP A 128 -0.21 -0.56 3.85
C ASP A 128 1.18 -1.11 3.51
N GLU A 129 1.58 -2.26 4.06
CA GLU A 129 2.91 -2.85 3.87
C GLU A 129 3.16 -3.25 2.41
N ALA A 130 2.11 -3.52 1.63
CA ALA A 130 2.24 -3.92 0.23
C ALA A 130 2.67 -2.74 -0.65
N THR A 131 2.17 -1.53 -0.37
CA THR A 131 2.41 -0.33 -1.18
C THR A 131 3.30 0.72 -0.49
N ASN A 132 3.53 0.55 0.82
CA ASN A 132 4.16 1.52 1.71
C ASN A 132 3.43 2.88 1.74
N GLU A 133 2.12 2.87 1.49
CA GLU A 133 1.28 4.07 1.51
C GLU A 133 0.75 4.34 2.93
N THR A 134 0.79 5.60 3.34
CA THR A 134 0.31 6.04 4.66
C THR A 134 -1.20 5.87 4.80
N VAL A 135 -1.64 5.40 5.96
CA VAL A 135 -3.04 5.22 6.34
C VAL A 135 -3.31 5.99 7.64
N ILE A 136 -4.39 6.77 7.68
CA ILE A 136 -4.93 7.32 8.93
C ILE A 136 -6.35 6.79 9.16
N ILE A 137 -6.71 6.61 10.42
CA ILE A 137 -8.02 6.11 10.80
C ILE A 137 -8.60 6.98 11.91
N GLU A 138 -9.80 7.48 11.69
CA GLU A 138 -10.66 8.12 12.68
C GLU A 138 -11.78 7.16 13.06
N ASN A 139 -12.01 6.92 14.35
CA ASN A 139 -13.08 6.05 14.83
C ASN A 139 -14.17 6.86 15.54
N GLN A 140 -15.42 6.48 15.28
CA GLN A 140 -16.60 7.07 15.92
C GLN A 140 -17.64 5.97 16.20
N LEU A 141 -17.70 5.42 17.40
CA LEU A 141 -18.65 4.39 17.81
C LEU A 141 -20.08 4.93 18.06
N GLU A 142 -20.44 6.01 17.37
CA GLU A 142 -21.78 6.54 17.19
C GLU A 142 -22.08 6.81 15.70
N ARG A 143 -23.24 7.44 15.46
CA ARG A 143 -23.61 7.96 14.16
C ARG A 143 -22.73 9.16 13.82
N THR A 144 -22.16 9.15 12.62
CA THR A 144 -21.31 10.23 12.10
C THR A 144 -21.86 11.65 12.33
N ASP A 145 -20.96 12.59 12.64
CA ASP A 145 -21.24 14.01 12.80
C ASP A 145 -20.23 14.90 12.07
N HIS A 146 -20.51 16.21 12.02
CA HIS A 146 -19.65 17.18 11.35
C HIS A 146 -18.33 17.43 12.10
N SER A 147 -18.29 17.21 13.41
CA SER A 147 -17.08 17.43 14.21
C SER A 147 -16.00 16.42 13.83
N HIS A 148 -16.35 15.14 13.75
CA HIS A 148 -15.43 14.07 13.36
C HIS A 148 -15.04 14.19 11.88
N LEU A 149 -15.96 14.59 11.00
CA LEU A 149 -15.61 14.89 9.61
C LEU A 149 -14.56 16.03 9.52
N GLY A 150 -14.74 17.09 10.31
CA GLY A 150 -13.77 18.18 10.40
C GLY A 150 -12.41 17.73 10.94
N GLN A 151 -12.40 16.86 11.95
CA GLN A 151 -11.18 16.26 12.50
C GLN A 151 -10.46 15.41 11.45
N LEU A 152 -11.16 14.49 10.79
CA LEU A 152 -10.65 13.65 9.71
C LEU A 152 -9.92 14.47 8.63
N LEU A 153 -10.55 15.57 8.17
CA LEU A 153 -9.96 16.47 7.17
C LEU A 153 -8.75 17.24 7.72
N THR A 154 -8.79 17.66 8.98
CA THR A 154 -7.68 18.34 9.65
C THR A 154 -6.47 17.41 9.78
N TYR A 155 -6.71 16.14 10.16
CA TYR A 155 -5.66 15.13 10.25
C TYR A 155 -5.07 14.81 8.89
N ALA A 156 -5.90 14.65 7.86
CA ALA A 156 -5.42 14.46 6.50
C ALA A 156 -4.53 15.63 6.05
N GLY A 157 -4.96 16.88 6.26
CA GLY A 157 -4.14 18.06 5.92
C GLY A 157 -2.84 18.19 6.71
N GLY A 158 -2.77 17.62 7.93
CA GLY A 158 -1.59 17.68 8.79
C GLY A 158 -0.60 16.52 8.62
N THR A 159 -1.04 15.40 8.03
CA THR A 159 -0.24 14.16 7.91
C THR A 159 0.01 13.71 6.48
N ASP A 160 -0.62 14.36 5.49
CA ASP A 160 -0.54 14.04 4.06
C ASP A 160 -0.68 12.53 3.74
N PRO A 161 -1.75 11.87 4.24
CA PRO A 161 -1.91 10.44 4.08
C PRO A 161 -2.47 10.10 2.71
N VAL A 162 -2.15 8.89 2.24
CA VAL A 162 -2.71 8.39 1.00
C VAL A 162 -4.09 7.79 1.21
N ASN A 163 -4.30 7.08 2.33
CA ASN A 163 -5.55 6.43 2.67
C ASN A 163 -6.12 7.05 3.96
N VAL A 164 -7.34 7.58 3.88
CA VAL A 164 -8.06 8.22 4.97
C VAL A 164 -9.30 7.40 5.29
N VAL A 165 -9.35 6.79 6.47
CA VAL A 165 -10.43 5.87 6.85
C VAL A 165 -11.25 6.47 7.98
N TRP A 166 -12.57 6.52 7.82
CA TRP A 166 -13.50 6.87 8.88
C TRP A 166 -14.37 5.66 9.23
N ILE A 167 -14.26 5.19 10.47
CA ILE A 167 -15.03 4.07 10.99
C ILE A 167 -16.15 4.61 11.87
N ALA A 168 -17.40 4.24 11.59
CA ALA A 168 -18.52 4.64 12.43
C ALA A 168 -19.61 3.58 12.55
N THR A 169 -20.51 3.67 13.53
CA THR A 169 -21.63 2.71 13.62
C THR A 169 -22.69 2.94 12.54
N ASN A 170 -22.86 4.19 12.13
CA ASN A 170 -23.78 4.57 11.07
C ASN A 170 -23.30 5.84 10.35
N PHE A 171 -23.24 5.76 9.03
CA PHE A 171 -22.99 6.94 8.21
C PHE A 171 -24.29 7.66 7.86
N ARG A 172 -24.32 8.98 8.06
CA ARG A 172 -25.34 9.83 7.46
C ARG A 172 -25.14 9.86 5.95
N GLU A 173 -26.23 9.94 5.19
CA GLU A 173 -26.16 10.01 3.72
C GLU A 173 -25.34 11.22 3.26
N GLU A 174 -25.45 12.34 3.97
CA GLU A 174 -24.70 13.57 3.68
C GLU A 174 -23.19 13.38 3.86
N HIS A 175 -22.76 12.61 4.86
CA HIS A 175 -21.34 12.33 5.07
C HIS A 175 -20.82 11.30 4.06
N ARG A 176 -21.63 10.32 3.65
CA ARG A 176 -21.25 9.45 2.53
C ARG A 176 -21.05 10.25 1.26
N ALA A 177 -22.01 11.11 0.93
CA ALA A 177 -21.94 11.99 -0.23
C ALA A 177 -20.73 12.94 -0.17
N ALA A 178 -20.35 13.42 1.02
CA ALA A 178 -19.16 14.24 1.21
C ALA A 178 -17.86 13.46 0.91
N LEU A 179 -17.72 12.24 1.45
CA LEU A 179 -16.56 11.38 1.17
C LEU A 179 -16.50 10.97 -0.31
N ASP A 180 -17.64 10.65 -0.94
CA ASP A 180 -17.73 10.38 -2.37
C ASP A 180 -17.34 11.61 -3.20
N TRP A 181 -17.80 12.79 -2.82
CA TRP A 181 -17.42 14.04 -3.47
C TRP A 181 -15.91 14.29 -3.36
N LEU A 182 -15.30 14.02 -2.20
CA LEU A 182 -13.85 14.12 -2.01
C LEU A 182 -13.10 13.16 -2.93
N ASN A 183 -13.48 11.88 -2.97
CA ASN A 183 -12.88 10.89 -3.87
C ASN A 183 -12.99 11.26 -5.36
N ASN A 184 -13.97 12.07 -5.75
CA ASN A 184 -14.13 12.56 -7.11
C ASN A 184 -13.34 13.85 -7.40
N ARG A 185 -12.79 14.50 -6.37
CA ARG A 185 -12.11 15.81 -6.47
C ARG A 185 -10.66 15.78 -6.01
N THR A 186 -10.22 14.76 -5.32
CA THR A 186 -8.81 14.48 -5.03
C THR A 186 -8.17 13.65 -6.13
N ASP A 187 -6.84 13.55 -6.12
CA ASP A 187 -6.10 12.69 -7.04
C ASP A 187 -6.00 11.26 -6.50
N GLU A 188 -5.26 10.40 -7.19
CA GLU A 188 -5.11 8.98 -6.82
C GLU A 188 -4.32 8.77 -5.51
N ASN A 189 -3.64 9.81 -5.02
CA ASN A 189 -2.81 9.79 -3.82
C ASN A 189 -3.57 10.30 -2.59
N THR A 190 -4.88 10.54 -2.66
CA THR A 190 -5.71 10.78 -1.48
C THR A 190 -7.06 10.10 -1.63
N ARG A 191 -7.30 9.11 -0.79
CA ARG A 191 -8.42 8.18 -0.91
C ARG A 191 -9.18 8.11 0.40
N PHE A 192 -10.48 8.38 0.34
CA PHE A 192 -11.37 8.36 1.49
C PHE A 192 -12.19 7.07 1.53
N PHE A 193 -12.23 6.46 2.71
CA PHE A 193 -12.99 5.24 2.98
C PHE A 193 -13.95 5.47 4.15
N GLY A 194 -15.17 4.96 4.01
CA GLY A 194 -16.16 4.94 5.09
C GLY A 194 -16.49 3.50 5.45
N ILE A 195 -16.34 3.16 6.73
CA ILE A 195 -16.61 1.81 7.26
C ILE A 195 -17.74 1.88 8.29
N GLU A 196 -18.81 1.14 8.05
CA GLU A 196 -19.81 0.89 9.08
C GLU A 196 -19.40 -0.30 9.94
N ILE A 197 -19.22 -0.10 11.25
CA ILE A 197 -18.92 -1.16 12.21
C ILE A 197 -20.12 -1.49 13.09
N SER A 198 -20.34 -2.79 13.29
CA SER A 198 -21.36 -3.34 14.19
C SER A 198 -20.77 -4.54 14.94
N ALA A 199 -21.43 -4.97 16.02
CA ALA A 199 -21.12 -6.21 16.70
C ALA A 199 -22.28 -7.20 16.50
N VAL A 200 -21.96 -8.45 16.21
CA VAL A 200 -22.96 -9.50 15.93
C VAL A 200 -22.59 -10.81 16.62
N ARG A 201 -23.56 -11.70 16.82
CA ARG A 201 -23.37 -13.00 17.49
C ARG A 201 -24.24 -14.07 16.84
N ILE A 202 -23.82 -15.34 16.91
CA ILE A 202 -24.66 -16.47 16.53
C ILE A 202 -24.78 -17.41 17.74
N GLY A 203 -26.01 -17.69 18.18
CA GLY A 203 -26.23 -18.54 19.36
C GLY A 203 -25.53 -17.93 20.58
N ASP A 204 -24.68 -18.71 21.27
CA ASP A 204 -23.89 -18.28 22.43
C ASP A 204 -22.39 -18.01 22.10
N SER A 205 -22.06 -17.73 20.84
CA SER A 205 -20.68 -17.38 20.47
C SER A 205 -20.21 -16.10 21.16
N PRO A 206 -18.90 -15.83 21.25
CA PRO A 206 -18.41 -14.48 21.49
C PRO A 206 -18.96 -13.50 20.43
N PRO A 207 -19.20 -12.21 20.77
CA PRO A 207 -19.50 -11.19 19.77
C PRO A 207 -18.36 -11.04 18.76
N ALA A 208 -18.71 -10.90 17.48
CA ALA A 208 -17.79 -10.67 16.38
C ALA A 208 -18.00 -9.27 15.79
N PRO A 209 -16.91 -8.58 15.38
CA PRO A 209 -17.02 -7.35 14.60
C PRO A 209 -17.58 -7.66 13.21
N LEU A 210 -18.52 -6.85 12.75
CA LEU A 210 -18.98 -6.83 11.37
C LEU A 210 -18.74 -5.44 10.80
N MET A 211 -17.75 -5.35 9.92
CA MET A 211 -17.38 -4.13 9.20
C MET A 211 -17.91 -4.18 7.77
N ARG A 212 -18.50 -3.08 7.31
CA ARG A 212 -19.02 -2.91 5.95
C ARG A 212 -18.39 -1.68 5.32
N LEU A 213 -17.74 -1.86 4.19
CA LEU A 213 -17.25 -0.76 3.36
C LEU A 213 -18.44 -0.08 2.69
N VAL A 214 -18.68 1.18 3.05
CA VAL A 214 -19.84 1.96 2.57
C VAL A 214 -19.45 3.14 1.68
N VAL A 215 -18.20 3.58 1.75
CA VAL A 215 -17.61 4.54 0.80
C VAL A 215 -16.20 4.07 0.45
N GLN A 216 -15.86 4.11 -0.83
CA GLN A 216 -14.53 3.80 -1.35
C GLN A 216 -14.28 4.58 -2.66
N PRO A 217 -13.02 4.77 -3.09
CA PRO A 217 -12.72 5.34 -4.41
C PRO A 217 -13.28 4.49 -5.56
N ASN A 218 -13.72 5.12 -6.64
CA ASN A 218 -14.41 4.46 -7.76
C ASN A 218 -13.60 3.30 -8.42
N ASP A 219 -12.28 3.42 -8.52
CA ASP A 219 -11.43 2.40 -9.13
C ASP A 219 -10.79 1.41 -8.13
N TRP A 220 -11.15 1.50 -6.85
CA TRP A 220 -10.52 0.73 -5.79
C TRP A 220 -10.58 -0.78 -6.02
N GLY A 221 -11.75 -1.31 -6.40
CA GLY A 221 -11.92 -2.74 -6.67
C GLY A 221 -11.06 -3.28 -7.83
N LYS A 222 -10.69 -2.43 -8.81
CA LYS A 222 -9.73 -2.82 -9.87
C LYS A 222 -8.30 -2.82 -9.33
N ARG A 223 -7.95 -1.82 -8.51
CA ARG A 223 -6.62 -1.70 -7.89
C ARG A 223 -6.33 -2.88 -6.97
N VAL A 224 -7.22 -3.23 -6.05
CA VAL A 224 -7.06 -4.38 -5.14
C VAL A 224 -6.80 -5.67 -5.92
N LYS A 225 -7.54 -5.91 -7.01
CA LYS A 225 -7.31 -7.07 -7.88
C LYS A 225 -5.93 -7.03 -8.55
N SER A 226 -5.49 -5.86 -9.03
CA SER A 226 -4.17 -5.72 -9.65
C SER A 226 -3.02 -5.92 -8.65
N LEU A 227 -3.17 -5.42 -7.42
CA LEU A 227 -2.20 -5.61 -6.34
C LEU A 227 -2.10 -7.09 -5.94
N ALA A 228 -3.25 -7.75 -5.74
CA ALA A 228 -3.28 -9.18 -5.43
C ALA A 228 -2.66 -10.05 -6.55
N GLN A 229 -2.87 -9.68 -7.81
CA GLN A 229 -2.22 -10.34 -8.95
C GLN A 229 -0.70 -10.08 -8.99
N ALA A 230 -0.28 -8.85 -8.69
CA ALA A 230 1.14 -8.50 -8.63
C ALA A 230 1.85 -9.27 -7.51
N ASP A 231 1.27 -9.35 -6.31
CA ASP A 231 1.82 -10.11 -5.18
C ASP A 231 1.91 -11.61 -5.48
N ALA A 232 0.87 -12.20 -6.05
CA ALA A 232 0.88 -13.60 -6.46
C ALA A 232 1.95 -13.87 -7.55
N THR A 233 2.12 -12.94 -8.48
CA THR A 233 3.14 -13.03 -9.54
C THR A 233 4.56 -12.86 -8.98
N MET A 234 4.76 -11.96 -8.03
CA MET A 234 6.04 -11.77 -7.35
C MET A 234 6.41 -13.01 -6.53
N SER A 235 5.47 -13.56 -5.76
CA SER A 235 5.66 -14.80 -4.99
C SER A 235 6.05 -15.98 -5.90
N SER A 236 5.37 -16.15 -7.04
CA SER A 236 5.69 -17.22 -7.99
C SER A 236 7.05 -17.00 -8.67
N ARG A 237 7.40 -15.77 -9.10
CA ARG A 237 8.74 -15.47 -9.65
C ARG A 237 9.85 -15.63 -8.61
N SER A 238 9.62 -15.25 -7.36
CA SER A 238 10.58 -15.45 -6.26
C SER A 238 10.89 -16.92 -6.02
N LEU A 239 9.88 -17.80 -6.08
CA LEU A 239 10.12 -19.25 -6.01
C LEU A 239 10.89 -19.76 -7.23
N ALA A 240 10.51 -19.31 -8.43
CA ALA A 240 11.20 -19.66 -9.67
C ALA A 240 12.68 -19.25 -9.66
N TYR A 241 13.01 -18.05 -9.18
CA TYR A 241 14.40 -17.61 -9.02
C TYR A 241 15.20 -18.51 -8.08
N ARG A 242 14.63 -18.85 -6.91
CA ARG A 242 15.28 -19.75 -5.95
C ARG A 242 15.60 -21.09 -6.59
N GLU A 243 14.66 -21.65 -7.34
CA GLU A 243 14.82 -22.93 -8.01
C GLU A 243 15.88 -22.84 -9.11
N PHE A 244 15.76 -21.87 -10.02
CA PHE A 244 16.70 -21.67 -11.12
C PHE A 244 18.12 -21.47 -10.62
N TRP A 245 18.33 -20.58 -9.64
CA TRP A 245 19.67 -20.35 -9.10
C TRP A 245 20.23 -21.58 -8.40
N SER A 246 19.40 -22.38 -7.73
CA SER A 246 19.86 -23.65 -7.18
C SER A 246 20.33 -24.60 -8.29
N ARG A 247 19.62 -24.68 -9.43
CA ARG A 247 20.06 -25.46 -10.60
C ARG A 247 21.38 -24.95 -11.17
N PHE A 248 21.49 -23.64 -11.40
CA PHE A 248 22.73 -23.01 -11.88
C PHE A 248 23.92 -23.27 -10.95
N LEU A 249 23.78 -23.07 -9.65
CA LEU A 249 24.84 -23.30 -8.67
C LEU A 249 25.27 -24.76 -8.62
N ASN A 250 24.32 -25.71 -8.70
CA ASN A 250 24.64 -27.13 -8.81
C ASN A 250 25.44 -27.45 -10.09
N ALA A 251 25.08 -26.86 -11.23
CA ALA A 251 25.83 -27.04 -12.48
C ALA A 251 27.25 -26.47 -12.40
N VAL A 252 27.43 -25.31 -11.76
CA VAL A 252 28.76 -24.71 -11.49
C VAL A 252 29.63 -25.65 -10.66
N HIS A 253 29.07 -26.26 -9.62
CA HIS A 253 29.77 -27.25 -8.78
C HIS A 253 30.05 -28.56 -9.53
N GLY A 254 29.07 -29.09 -10.26
CA GLY A 254 29.21 -30.32 -11.04
C GLY A 254 30.30 -30.24 -12.11
N ARG A 255 30.60 -29.03 -12.60
CA ARG A 255 31.71 -28.75 -13.52
C ARG A 255 33.05 -28.44 -12.84
N GLY A 256 33.08 -28.37 -11.52
CA GLY A 256 34.30 -28.06 -10.77
C GLY A 256 34.84 -26.64 -11.01
N LEU A 257 33.98 -25.67 -11.32
CA LEU A 257 34.41 -24.30 -11.69
C LEU A 257 34.88 -23.46 -10.50
N GLN A 258 34.60 -23.89 -9.26
CA GLN A 258 35.04 -23.27 -8.00
C GLN A 258 34.70 -21.77 -7.87
N TRP A 259 33.63 -21.29 -8.52
CA TRP A 259 33.25 -19.87 -8.47
C TRP A 259 32.62 -19.45 -7.13
N THR A 260 32.04 -20.41 -6.40
CA THR A 260 31.32 -20.18 -5.15
C THR A 260 31.27 -21.48 -4.35
N THR A 261 30.98 -21.38 -3.07
CA THR A 261 30.67 -22.53 -2.20
C THR A 261 29.16 -22.70 -1.96
N SER A 262 28.35 -21.72 -2.39
CA SER A 262 26.89 -21.77 -2.22
C SER A 262 26.26 -22.72 -3.23
N LEU A 263 25.40 -23.61 -2.73
CA LEU A 263 24.52 -24.47 -3.54
C LEU A 263 23.07 -23.98 -3.54
N LYS A 264 22.74 -22.99 -2.69
CA LYS A 264 21.37 -22.55 -2.45
C LYS A 264 21.10 -21.24 -3.16
N GLY A 265 20.18 -21.29 -4.12
CA GLY A 265 19.65 -20.10 -4.77
C GLY A 265 18.83 -19.23 -3.82
N LEU A 266 18.84 -17.92 -4.03
CA LEU A 266 17.99 -16.96 -3.31
C LEU A 266 16.78 -16.55 -4.15
N PRO A 267 15.66 -16.13 -3.53
CA PRO A 267 14.43 -15.77 -4.25
C PRO A 267 14.47 -14.37 -4.89
N GLN A 268 15.56 -14.05 -5.60
CA GLN A 268 15.86 -12.73 -6.14
C GLN A 268 16.34 -12.85 -7.59
N ASN A 269 16.23 -11.79 -8.39
CA ASN A 269 16.52 -11.85 -9.83
C ASN A 269 18.02 -11.77 -10.20
N TRP A 270 18.93 -11.90 -9.23
CA TRP A 270 20.37 -11.95 -9.47
C TRP A 270 21.05 -13.00 -8.59
N GLN A 271 22.14 -13.55 -9.08
CA GLN A 271 23.06 -14.39 -8.33
C GLN A 271 24.45 -13.78 -8.38
N SER A 272 24.90 -13.23 -7.25
CA SER A 272 26.26 -12.74 -7.11
C SER A 272 27.25 -13.91 -6.94
N LEU A 273 28.42 -13.75 -7.54
CA LEU A 273 29.53 -14.69 -7.52
C LEU A 273 30.79 -13.93 -7.06
N PRO A 274 31.57 -14.49 -6.11
CA PRO A 274 32.82 -13.89 -5.66
C PRO A 274 33.77 -13.56 -6.83
N SER A 275 34.34 -12.35 -6.76
CA SER A 275 35.46 -11.93 -7.62
C SER A 275 36.82 -12.13 -6.95
N GLY A 276 36.85 -12.20 -5.61
CA GLY A 276 38.08 -12.14 -4.81
C GLY A 276 38.60 -10.72 -4.55
N THR A 277 37.90 -9.68 -5.04
CA THR A 277 38.27 -8.27 -4.88
C THR A 277 37.15 -7.49 -4.19
N SER A 278 37.50 -6.67 -3.19
CA SER A 278 36.53 -5.84 -2.47
C SER A 278 35.88 -4.79 -3.39
N GLY A 279 34.57 -4.56 -3.22
CA GLY A 279 33.82 -3.62 -4.04
C GLY A 279 33.60 -4.08 -5.49
N LEU A 280 33.80 -5.37 -5.79
CA LEU A 280 33.65 -5.92 -7.14
C LEU A 280 33.02 -7.31 -7.07
N SER A 281 32.07 -7.64 -7.93
CA SER A 281 31.50 -8.99 -8.01
C SER A 281 31.23 -9.39 -9.45
N PHE A 282 31.29 -10.70 -9.72
CA PHE A 282 30.63 -11.26 -10.88
C PHE A 282 29.16 -11.47 -10.53
N ALA A 283 28.26 -11.38 -11.50
CA ALA A 283 26.84 -11.66 -11.28
C ALA A 283 26.18 -12.26 -12.51
N CYS A 284 25.19 -13.11 -12.27
CA CYS A 284 24.22 -13.54 -13.28
C CYS A 284 22.86 -12.92 -12.94
N THR A 285 22.15 -12.35 -13.90
CA THR A 285 20.91 -11.60 -13.64
C THR A 285 19.80 -11.98 -14.61
N PHE A 286 18.56 -11.88 -14.15
CA PHE A 286 17.38 -11.71 -15.01
C PHE A 286 16.95 -10.25 -14.88
N GLY A 287 17.18 -9.47 -15.93
CA GLY A 287 16.84 -8.06 -16.01
C GLY A 287 15.83 -7.76 -17.11
N ARG A 288 15.56 -6.47 -17.34
CA ARG A 288 14.69 -6.02 -18.42
C ARG A 288 15.22 -6.37 -19.82
N SER A 289 16.54 -6.49 -19.96
CA SER A 289 17.21 -6.89 -21.21
C SER A 289 17.34 -8.41 -21.37
N GLY A 290 16.67 -9.19 -20.52
CA GLY A 290 16.79 -10.64 -20.44
C GLY A 290 17.87 -11.09 -19.46
N LEU A 291 18.61 -12.14 -19.81
CA LEU A 291 19.70 -12.69 -19.02
C LEU A 291 20.93 -11.79 -19.12
N GLY A 292 21.58 -11.50 -18.00
CA GLY A 292 22.82 -10.73 -17.94
C GLY A 292 23.95 -11.48 -17.26
N SER A 293 25.10 -11.62 -17.93
CA SER A 293 26.36 -12.04 -17.32
C SER A 293 27.21 -10.79 -17.08
N GLU A 294 27.34 -10.40 -15.81
CA GLU A 294 27.80 -9.08 -15.42
C GLU A 294 29.05 -9.13 -14.54
N ILE A 295 29.78 -8.02 -14.56
CA ILE A 295 30.64 -7.58 -13.47
C ILE A 295 30.07 -6.28 -12.93
N PHE A 296 29.93 -6.25 -11.62
CA PHE A 296 29.31 -5.16 -10.89
C PHE A 296 30.31 -4.50 -9.95
N PHE A 297 30.57 -3.21 -10.16
CA PHE A 297 31.43 -2.37 -9.33
C PHE A 297 30.55 -1.69 -8.27
N GLN A 298 30.86 -1.92 -7.01
CA GLN A 298 30.03 -1.56 -5.85
C GLN A 298 30.86 -1.12 -4.65
N ASP A 299 32.01 -0.51 -4.91
CA ASP A 299 32.80 0.13 -3.87
C ASP A 299 31.95 1.23 -3.19
N PRO A 300 32.05 1.42 -1.87
CA PRO A 300 31.35 2.51 -1.18
C PRO A 300 31.67 3.90 -1.73
N ASP A 301 32.86 4.08 -2.31
CA ASP A 301 33.28 5.31 -3.00
C ASP A 301 32.95 5.25 -4.51
N PRO A 302 32.01 6.08 -5.01
CA PRO A 302 31.68 6.13 -6.43
C PRO A 302 32.87 6.48 -7.34
N ALA A 303 33.81 7.31 -6.87
CA ALA A 303 34.97 7.69 -7.67
C ALA A 303 35.88 6.48 -7.96
N VAL A 304 35.98 5.57 -7.00
CA VAL A 304 36.67 4.29 -7.19
C VAL A 304 35.95 3.47 -8.27
N ASN A 305 34.62 3.35 -8.20
CA ASN A 305 33.86 2.61 -9.21
C ASN A 305 34.06 3.18 -10.63
N ASP A 306 33.99 4.50 -10.79
CA ASP A 306 34.21 5.17 -12.08
C ASP A 306 35.61 4.90 -12.64
N GLN A 307 36.64 5.01 -11.80
CA GLN A 307 38.03 4.73 -12.19
C GLN A 307 38.19 3.27 -12.64
N ARG A 308 37.72 2.32 -11.83
CA ARG A 308 37.82 0.88 -12.12
C ARG A 308 37.06 0.51 -13.40
N PHE A 309 35.90 1.11 -13.61
CA PHE A 309 35.07 0.91 -14.79
C PHE A 309 35.72 1.46 -16.06
N ALA A 310 36.26 2.68 -16.02
CA ALA A 310 36.96 3.27 -17.16
C ALA A 310 38.20 2.43 -17.56
N ALA A 311 38.99 2.01 -16.56
CA ALA A 311 40.15 1.16 -16.77
C ALA A 311 39.74 -0.20 -17.38
N ALA A 312 38.72 -0.85 -16.84
CA ALA A 312 38.19 -2.11 -17.38
C ALA A 312 37.68 -1.95 -18.81
N ARG A 313 36.92 -0.87 -19.10
CA ARG A 313 36.39 -0.58 -20.43
C ARG A 313 37.50 -0.48 -21.47
N SER A 314 38.52 0.34 -21.21
CA SER A 314 39.63 0.55 -22.16
C SER A 314 40.35 -0.74 -22.56
N LYS A 315 40.40 -1.74 -21.67
CA LYS A 315 41.08 -3.02 -21.90
C LYS A 315 40.18 -4.06 -22.58
N LEU A 316 38.88 -4.04 -22.31
CA LEU A 316 37.95 -5.09 -22.75
C LEU A 316 37.19 -4.72 -24.01
N GLU A 317 36.88 -3.44 -24.22
CA GLU A 317 36.13 -2.99 -25.40
C GLU A 317 36.78 -3.42 -26.73
N PRO A 318 38.13 -3.43 -26.89
CA PRO A 318 38.76 -3.91 -28.12
C PRO A 318 38.67 -5.42 -28.37
N SER A 319 38.72 -6.23 -27.30
CA SER A 319 38.77 -7.71 -27.40
C SER A 319 37.39 -8.36 -27.26
N TYR A 320 36.43 -7.66 -26.66
CA TYR A 320 35.08 -8.17 -26.41
C TYR A 320 34.01 -7.10 -26.75
N PRO A 321 33.83 -6.77 -28.05
CA PRO A 321 33.03 -5.63 -28.49
C PRO A 321 31.52 -5.78 -28.26
N THR A 322 31.04 -6.97 -27.90
CA THR A 322 29.61 -7.24 -27.60
C THR A 322 29.22 -6.88 -26.16
N LEU A 323 30.18 -6.46 -25.33
CA LEU A 323 29.89 -6.03 -23.96
C LEU A 323 29.17 -4.68 -23.94
N SER A 324 28.16 -4.60 -23.07
CA SER A 324 27.52 -3.36 -22.67
C SER A 324 28.30 -2.73 -21.51
N PHE A 325 28.62 -1.45 -21.63
CA PHE A 325 29.33 -0.67 -20.61
C PHE A 325 28.36 0.37 -20.02
N GLU A 326 27.90 0.14 -18.80
CA GLU A 326 26.81 0.92 -18.18
C GLU A 326 27.26 1.59 -16.87
N PRO A 327 27.46 2.91 -16.86
CA PRO A 327 27.81 3.65 -15.64
C PRO A 327 26.63 3.79 -14.65
N LEU A 328 25.41 3.39 -15.02
CA LEU A 328 24.18 3.45 -14.21
C LEU A 328 23.94 4.82 -13.56
N ALA A 329 23.75 5.85 -14.38
CA ALA A 329 23.55 7.24 -13.94
C ALA A 329 22.52 7.37 -12.79
N GLY A 330 22.95 8.04 -11.70
CA GLY A 330 22.15 8.20 -10.48
C GLY A 330 22.29 7.08 -9.45
N ARG A 331 23.09 6.04 -9.73
CA ARG A 331 23.47 4.99 -8.76
C ARG A 331 24.97 5.05 -8.45
N LYS A 332 25.36 4.51 -7.29
CA LYS A 332 26.77 4.49 -6.84
C LYS A 332 27.66 3.49 -7.59
N GLY A 333 27.06 2.46 -8.18
CA GLY A 333 27.78 1.38 -8.86
C GLY A 333 27.59 1.44 -10.37
N CYS A 334 28.48 0.78 -11.09
CA CYS A 334 28.47 0.66 -12.53
C CYS A 334 28.66 -0.81 -12.93
N ARG A 335 28.36 -1.17 -14.18
CA ARG A 335 28.43 -2.56 -14.64
C ARG A 335 28.90 -2.72 -16.07
N ILE A 336 29.56 -3.86 -16.30
CA ILE A 336 29.91 -4.35 -17.63
C ILE A 336 29.19 -5.68 -17.82
N ALA A 337 28.44 -5.84 -18.91
CA ALA A 337 27.53 -6.97 -19.06
C ALA A 337 27.46 -7.51 -20.49
N GLU A 338 27.34 -8.82 -20.59
CA GLU A 338 26.87 -9.51 -21.80
C GLU A 338 25.40 -9.90 -21.59
N TYR A 339 24.56 -9.67 -22.59
CA TYR A 339 23.13 -9.96 -22.50
C TYR A 339 22.65 -10.98 -23.53
N ARG A 340 21.54 -11.64 -23.19
CA ARG A 340 20.75 -12.48 -24.07
C ARG A 340 19.27 -12.36 -23.71
N ALA A 341 18.38 -12.46 -24.69
CA ALA A 341 16.94 -12.55 -24.41
C ALA A 341 16.58 -13.81 -23.60
N GLY A 342 15.63 -13.65 -22.67
CA GLY A 342 15.00 -14.75 -21.93
C GLY A 342 14.39 -14.29 -20.61
N GLU A 343 13.52 -15.11 -20.04
CA GLU A 343 12.72 -14.75 -18.87
C GLU A 343 12.64 -15.90 -17.87
N ILE A 344 12.65 -15.59 -16.57
CA ILE A 344 12.55 -16.64 -15.53
C ILE A 344 11.28 -17.50 -15.64
N THR A 345 10.22 -16.95 -16.24
CA THR A 345 8.95 -17.66 -16.49
C THR A 345 9.01 -18.68 -17.61
N SER A 346 10.04 -18.65 -18.47
CA SER A 346 10.25 -19.63 -19.54
C SER A 346 10.97 -20.88 -19.01
N THR A 347 10.27 -21.69 -18.23
CA THR A 347 10.83 -22.86 -17.53
C THR A 347 11.43 -23.92 -18.45
N ASP A 348 10.92 -24.03 -19.67
CA ASP A 348 11.39 -25.02 -20.66
C ASP A 348 12.80 -24.69 -21.19
N ASP A 349 13.21 -23.41 -21.11
CA ASP A 349 14.52 -22.94 -21.58
C ASP A 349 15.59 -22.97 -20.48
N TRP A 350 15.25 -23.36 -19.25
CA TRP A 350 16.13 -23.16 -18.09
C TRP A 350 17.47 -23.88 -18.21
N ASP A 351 17.50 -25.07 -18.78
CA ASP A 351 18.76 -25.80 -18.99
C ASP A 351 19.65 -25.04 -19.97
N GLU A 352 19.07 -24.47 -21.03
CA GLU A 352 19.78 -23.62 -21.99
C GLU A 352 20.29 -22.33 -21.34
N TYR A 353 19.50 -21.73 -20.45
CA TYR A 353 19.89 -20.53 -19.70
C TYR A 353 21.06 -20.81 -18.76
N VAL A 354 21.06 -21.97 -18.07
CA VAL A 354 22.19 -22.40 -17.23
C VAL A 354 23.45 -22.55 -18.07
N GLU A 355 23.37 -23.22 -19.24
CA GLU A 355 24.50 -23.35 -20.16
C GLU A 355 25.03 -21.99 -20.62
N TRP A 356 24.12 -21.10 -20.99
CA TRP A 356 24.48 -19.77 -21.44
C TRP A 356 25.16 -18.96 -20.34
N PHE A 357 24.62 -18.93 -19.11
CA PHE A 357 25.24 -18.21 -17.99
C PHE A 357 26.65 -18.72 -17.71
N ILE A 358 26.85 -20.04 -17.73
CA ILE A 358 28.18 -20.62 -17.50
C ILE A 358 29.13 -20.22 -18.64
N ALA A 359 28.71 -20.35 -19.90
CA ALA A 359 29.54 -19.99 -21.05
C ALA A 359 29.88 -18.50 -21.08
N ALA A 360 28.92 -17.62 -20.78
CA ALA A 360 29.11 -16.18 -20.72
C ALA A 360 30.04 -15.77 -19.57
N GLN A 361 29.87 -16.34 -18.36
CA GLN A 361 30.78 -16.11 -17.24
C GLN A 361 32.21 -16.62 -17.53
N LEU A 362 32.36 -17.74 -18.23
CA LEU A 362 33.67 -18.23 -18.66
C LEU A 362 34.34 -17.25 -19.63
N ARG A 363 33.63 -16.79 -20.67
CA ARG A 363 34.17 -15.78 -21.61
C ARG A 363 34.57 -14.51 -20.90
N LEU A 364 33.69 -14.00 -20.02
CA LEU A 364 33.94 -12.78 -19.26
C LEU A 364 35.17 -12.95 -18.34
N ARG A 365 35.23 -14.02 -17.55
CA ARG A 365 36.39 -14.29 -16.67
C ARG A 365 37.69 -14.48 -17.45
N GLN A 366 37.64 -15.13 -18.61
CA GLN A 366 38.80 -15.31 -19.48
C GLN A 366 39.31 -13.99 -20.03
N ALA A 367 38.43 -13.15 -20.61
CA ALA A 367 38.79 -11.83 -21.12
C ALA A 367 39.43 -10.96 -20.02
N PHE A 368 38.94 -11.08 -18.79
CA PHE A 368 39.53 -10.40 -17.65
C PHE A 368 40.90 -10.97 -17.26
N SER A 369 41.07 -12.29 -17.27
CA SER A 369 42.36 -12.91 -16.99
C SER A 369 43.42 -12.47 -18.01
N GLU A 370 43.06 -12.41 -19.31
CA GLU A 370 43.95 -12.00 -20.39
C GLU A 370 44.35 -10.51 -20.32
N ALA A 371 43.47 -9.66 -19.79
CA ALA A 371 43.76 -8.25 -19.53
C ALA A 371 44.66 -8.02 -18.28
N GLY A 372 45.28 -9.07 -17.73
CA GLY A 372 46.17 -9.03 -16.58
C GLY A 372 45.50 -9.35 -15.23
N GLY A 373 44.26 -9.85 -15.25
CA GLY A 373 43.47 -10.16 -14.07
C GLY A 373 42.82 -8.92 -13.42
N LEU A 374 41.95 -9.16 -12.44
CA LEU A 374 41.11 -8.11 -11.82
C LEU A 374 41.94 -6.97 -11.24
N SER A 375 43.05 -7.25 -10.57
CA SER A 375 43.93 -6.22 -10.00
C SER A 375 44.57 -5.33 -11.06
N ALA A 376 45.01 -5.88 -12.19
CA ALA A 376 45.60 -5.09 -13.28
C ALA A 376 44.54 -4.28 -14.03
N LEU A 377 43.33 -4.82 -14.19
CA LEU A 377 42.20 -4.15 -14.86
C LEU A 377 41.73 -2.90 -14.13
N ILE A 378 41.86 -2.87 -12.81
CA ILE A 378 41.40 -1.77 -11.97
C ILE A 378 42.53 -0.85 -11.52
N SER A 379 43.78 -1.17 -11.88
CA SER A 379 44.95 -0.32 -11.65
C SER A 379 45.09 0.65 -12.83
N SER A 380 45.23 1.94 -12.53
CA SER A 380 45.48 3.03 -13.47
C SER A 380 46.83 2.91 -14.17
#